data_AF-A0A0D2PD62-F1
#
_entry.id   AF-A0A0D2PD62-F1
#
_cell.length_a   1.000
_cell.length_b   1.000
_cell.length_c   1.000
_cell.angle_alpha   90.00
_cell.angle_beta   90.00
_cell.angle_gamma   90.00
#
_symmetry.space_group_name_H-M   'P 1'
#
loop_
_entity.id
_entity.type
_entity.pdbx_description
1 polymer ?
#
loop_
_entity_poly.entity_id
_entity_poly.type
_entity_poly.pdbx_seq_one_letter_code
_entity_poly.pdbx_strand_id
1 'polypeptide(L)'
;MHLTNFVTIFATALTAFRGTKAQGFSFTCTNPVLAGGILTATCGNGHGGETNSALDLNSCIGLSGGNLVCQPNGDFLAHGCTGCSLSDLVMSCDCPGFAFITLDECVTNDFGLLTC
;
A
#
# COMPACT_ATOMS: atom_id res chain seq x y z
N MET A 1 -43.69 39.85 -19.92
CA MET A 1 -43.51 38.40 -19.71
C MET A 1 -42.08 38.17 -19.25
N HIS A 2 -41.96 37.55 -18.08
CA HIS A 2 -40.74 37.22 -17.35
C HIS A 2 -39.95 36.13 -18.07
N LEU A 3 -38.61 36.23 -18.14
CA LEU A 3 -37.77 35.02 -18.27
C LEU A 3 -36.38 35.24 -17.65
N THR A 4 -36.38 34.98 -16.36
CA THR A 4 -35.38 34.34 -15.50
C THR A 4 -34.00 33.99 -16.08
N ASN A 5 -32.99 34.47 -15.36
CA ASN A 5 -31.63 33.98 -15.20
C ASN A 5 -31.41 32.48 -15.48
N PHE A 6 -30.36 32.17 -16.24
CA PHE A 6 -29.65 30.89 -16.13
C PHE A 6 -28.14 31.13 -16.12
N VAL A 7 -27.59 31.39 -14.95
CA VAL A 7 -26.15 31.25 -14.68
C VAL A 7 -25.89 29.75 -14.59
N THR A 8 -25.33 29.15 -15.65
CA THR A 8 -24.89 27.75 -15.65
C THR A 8 -23.43 27.69 -15.19
N ILE A 9 -23.23 27.46 -13.90
CA ILE A 9 -21.92 27.15 -13.34
C ILE A 9 -21.66 25.66 -13.60
N PHE A 10 -20.91 25.34 -14.65
CA PHE A 10 -20.29 24.02 -14.78
C PHE A 10 -19.06 23.98 -13.90
N ALA A 11 -19.26 23.75 -12.60
CA ALA A 11 -18.18 23.29 -11.73
C ALA A 11 -17.92 21.82 -12.07
N THR A 12 -17.08 21.55 -13.06
CA THR A 12 -16.48 20.23 -13.23
C THR A 12 -15.62 19.98 -11.99
N ALA A 13 -16.18 19.27 -11.02
CA ALA A 13 -15.42 18.69 -9.94
C ALA A 13 -14.42 17.72 -10.56
N LEU A 14 -13.19 18.21 -10.79
CA LEU A 14 -12.05 17.35 -11.06
C LEU A 14 -11.76 16.66 -9.72
N THR A 15 -12.48 15.57 -9.46
CA THR A 15 -12.06 14.59 -8.46
C THR A 15 -10.75 14.03 -8.96
N ALA A 16 -9.66 14.70 -8.60
CA ALA A 16 -8.33 14.12 -8.68
C ALA A 16 -8.40 12.85 -7.83
N PHE A 17 -8.53 11.69 -8.49
CA PHE A 17 -8.15 10.42 -7.90
C PHE A 17 -6.71 10.60 -7.46
N ARG A 18 -6.52 10.95 -6.18
CA ARG A 18 -5.23 10.85 -5.52
C ARG A 18 -5.03 9.38 -5.15
N GLY A 19 -5.04 8.52 -6.16
CA GLY A 19 -4.11 7.41 -6.17
C GLY A 19 -2.77 8.00 -6.56
N THR A 20 -2.21 8.90 -5.75
CA THR A 20 -0.77 9.10 -5.79
C THR A 20 -0.23 7.73 -5.42
N LYS A 21 0.15 6.95 -6.44
CA LYS A 21 1.00 5.79 -6.22
C LYS A 21 2.13 6.33 -5.38
N ALA A 22 2.10 6.05 -4.07
CA ALA A 22 3.18 6.44 -3.22
C ALA A 22 4.44 5.88 -3.88
N GLN A 23 5.51 6.65 -3.93
CA GLN A 23 6.75 6.10 -4.42
C GLN A 23 7.04 4.93 -3.48
N GLY A 24 6.96 3.71 -4.04
CA GLY A 24 7.01 2.50 -3.23
C GLY A 24 8.24 2.52 -2.34
N PHE A 25 8.13 1.93 -1.16
CA PHE A 25 9.19 1.97 -0.16
C PHE A 25 10.56 1.55 -0.73
N SER A 26 10.60 0.65 -1.72
CA SER A 26 11.83 0.17 -2.37
C SER A 26 12.72 1.27 -2.95
N PHE A 27 12.17 2.46 -3.25
CA PHE A 27 12.95 3.57 -3.80
C PHE A 27 14.00 4.09 -2.83
N THR A 28 13.74 3.97 -1.54
CA THR A 28 14.61 4.49 -0.46
C THR A 28 14.93 3.46 0.61
N CYS A 29 14.33 2.28 0.53
CA CYS A 29 14.53 1.20 1.48
C CYS A 29 15.34 0.07 0.88
N THR A 30 16.17 -0.55 1.72
CA THR A 30 17.02 -1.67 1.36
C THR A 30 16.80 -2.86 2.31
N ASN A 31 17.17 -4.03 1.82
CA ASN A 31 17.17 -5.29 2.56
C ASN A 31 15.81 -5.66 3.21
N PRO A 32 14.69 -5.66 2.45
CA PRO A 32 13.39 -6.01 3.00
C PRO A 32 13.34 -7.49 3.41
N VAL A 33 12.81 -7.74 4.59
CA VAL A 33 12.63 -9.09 5.14
C VAL A 33 11.20 -9.22 5.61
N LEU A 34 10.52 -10.28 5.16
CA LEU A 34 9.17 -10.63 5.60
C LEU A 34 9.23 -11.79 6.59
N ALA A 35 8.71 -11.58 7.80
CA ALA A 35 8.59 -12.62 8.81
C ALA A 35 7.21 -12.55 9.48
N GLY A 36 6.39 -13.59 9.29
CA GLY A 36 5.09 -13.71 9.97
C GLY A 36 4.10 -12.58 9.68
N GLY A 37 4.19 -11.94 8.51
CA GLY A 37 3.35 -10.78 8.15
C GLY A 37 3.95 -9.43 8.52
N ILE A 38 5.08 -9.40 9.22
CA ILE A 38 5.82 -8.17 9.52
C ILE A 38 6.89 -7.98 8.45
N LEU A 39 6.82 -6.86 7.73
CA LEU A 39 7.84 -6.40 6.81
C LEU A 39 8.82 -5.50 7.56
N THR A 40 10.09 -5.89 7.59
CA THR A 40 11.18 -5.07 8.13
C THR A 40 12.08 -4.62 6.99
N ALA A 41 12.43 -3.34 6.93
CA ALA A 41 13.37 -2.80 5.94
C ALA A 41 14.16 -1.63 6.51
N THR A 42 15.35 -1.38 5.95
CA THR A 42 16.18 -0.23 6.30
C THR A 42 15.90 0.90 5.32
N CYS A 43 15.27 1.98 5.78
CA CYS A 43 14.72 3.03 4.94
C CYS A 43 15.42 4.38 5.13
N GLY A 44 15.67 5.09 4.03
CA GLY A 44 16.21 6.45 4.07
C GLY A 44 15.29 7.40 4.84
N ASN A 45 15.85 8.17 5.78
CA ASN A 45 15.08 9.07 6.65
C ASN A 45 14.93 10.51 6.11
N GLY A 46 15.36 10.77 4.88
CA GLY A 46 15.33 12.09 4.25
C GLY A 46 16.40 13.08 4.75
N HIS A 47 17.21 12.70 5.74
CA HIS A 47 18.28 13.53 6.32
C HIS A 47 19.69 13.01 5.98
N GLY A 48 19.81 12.13 4.99
CA GLY A 48 21.07 11.47 4.62
C GLY A 48 21.45 10.28 5.50
N GLY A 49 20.56 9.85 6.40
CA GLY A 49 20.69 8.62 7.19
C GLY A 49 19.63 7.59 6.82
N GLU A 50 19.72 6.44 7.46
CA GLU A 50 18.77 5.34 7.32
C GLU A 50 18.21 4.96 8.69
N THR A 51 16.96 4.51 8.70
CA THR A 51 16.23 4.04 9.88
C THR A 51 15.71 2.64 9.60
N ASN A 52 15.92 1.71 10.52
CA ASN A 52 15.30 0.39 10.43
C ASN A 52 13.85 0.49 10.91
N SER A 53 12.92 0.10 10.05
CA SER A 53 11.49 0.17 10.30
C SER A 53 10.82 -1.16 10.04
N ALA A 54 9.77 -1.42 10.82
CA ALA A 54 8.93 -2.60 10.71
C ALA A 54 7.48 -2.17 10.55
N LEU A 55 6.78 -2.83 9.63
CA LEU A 55 5.37 -2.59 9.33
C LEU A 55 4.63 -3.92 9.33
N ASP A 56 3.51 -3.96 10.04
CA ASP A 56 2.60 -5.09 9.98
C ASP A 56 1.77 -5.02 8.69
N LEU A 57 1.99 -5.95 7.77
CA LEU A 57 1.29 -5.98 6.50
C LEU A 57 -0.20 -6.29 6.65
N ASN A 58 -0.68 -6.83 7.78
CA ASN A 58 -2.11 -6.96 8.04
C ASN A 58 -2.82 -5.60 8.06
N SER A 59 -2.09 -4.55 8.46
CA SER A 59 -2.61 -3.19 8.45
C SER A 59 -2.67 -2.56 7.06
N CYS A 60 -2.00 -3.15 6.06
CA CYS A 60 -1.89 -2.57 4.71
C CYS A 60 -2.47 -3.45 3.60
N ILE A 61 -2.64 -4.74 3.86
CA ILE A 61 -2.99 -5.74 2.87
C ILE A 61 -4.23 -6.49 3.35
N GLY A 62 -5.23 -6.58 2.46
CA GLY A 62 -6.43 -7.37 2.66
C GLY A 62 -6.58 -8.45 1.62
N LEU A 63 -7.65 -9.21 1.76
CA LEU A 63 -8.05 -10.24 0.81
C LEU A 63 -9.40 -9.87 0.18
N SER A 64 -9.44 -9.71 -1.14
CA SER A 64 -10.66 -9.45 -1.89
C SER A 64 -10.79 -10.42 -3.06
N GLY A 65 -11.88 -11.20 -3.07
CA GLY A 65 -12.13 -12.20 -4.11
C GLY A 65 -11.02 -13.27 -4.22
N GLY A 66 -10.33 -13.57 -3.12
CA GLY A 66 -9.20 -14.51 -3.10
C GLY A 66 -7.86 -13.92 -3.53
N ASN A 67 -7.83 -12.63 -3.90
CA ASN A 67 -6.62 -11.90 -4.29
C ASN A 67 -6.17 -10.94 -3.18
N LEU A 68 -4.85 -10.79 -3.03
CA LEU A 68 -4.27 -9.78 -2.15
C LEU A 68 -4.51 -8.41 -2.78
N VAL A 69 -4.97 -7.47 -1.95
CA VAL A 69 -5.22 -6.09 -2.37
C VAL A 69 -4.64 -5.14 -1.34
N CYS A 70 -4.17 -3.97 -1.79
CA CYS A 70 -3.80 -2.89 -0.87
C CYS A 70 -5.07 -2.38 -0.19
N GLN A 71 -5.27 -2.76 1.07
CA GLN A 71 -6.42 -2.39 1.85
C GLN A 71 -5.97 -2.09 3.28
N PRO A 72 -6.14 -0.85 3.74
CA PRO A 72 -5.89 -0.51 5.14
C PRO A 72 -6.74 -1.36 6.07
N ASN A 73 -6.12 -1.92 7.12
CA ASN A 73 -6.74 -2.87 8.06
C ASN A 73 -7.39 -4.06 7.33
N GLY A 74 -6.65 -4.66 6.42
CA GLY A 74 -7.15 -5.74 5.58
C GLY A 74 -7.05 -7.13 6.21
N ASP A 75 -6.20 -7.31 7.22
CA ASP A 75 -6.05 -8.54 8.02
C ASP A 75 -6.00 -9.83 7.18
N PHE A 76 -5.24 -9.82 6.08
CA PHE A 76 -5.21 -10.93 5.13
C PHE A 76 -4.85 -12.29 5.78
N LEU A 77 -4.03 -12.31 6.85
CA LEU A 77 -3.74 -13.54 7.60
C LEU A 77 -4.98 -14.12 8.29
N ALA A 78 -5.88 -13.27 8.81
CA ALA A 78 -7.14 -13.71 9.42
C ALA A 78 -8.10 -14.31 8.39
N HIS A 79 -7.92 -13.97 7.11
CA HIS A 79 -8.69 -14.51 5.99
C HIS A 79 -8.16 -15.84 5.44
N GLY A 80 -7.24 -16.49 6.15
CA GLY A 80 -6.74 -17.83 5.82
C GLY A 80 -5.52 -17.83 4.89
N CYS A 81 -4.87 -16.68 4.70
CA CYS A 81 -3.58 -16.63 4.02
C CYS A 81 -2.46 -17.12 4.95
N THR A 82 -1.60 -18.00 4.45
CA THR A 82 -0.46 -18.54 5.19
C THR A 82 0.78 -18.67 4.30
N GLY A 83 1.92 -19.03 4.88
CA GLY A 83 3.13 -19.34 4.10
C GLY A 83 3.68 -18.19 3.26
N CYS A 84 3.45 -16.94 3.70
CA CYS A 84 3.88 -15.77 2.93
C CYS A 84 5.40 -15.70 2.79
N SER A 85 5.84 -15.46 1.57
CA SER A 85 7.24 -15.26 1.21
C SER A 85 7.39 -13.98 0.41
N LEU A 86 8.54 -13.34 0.57
CA LEU A 86 8.91 -12.17 -0.19
C LEU A 86 9.99 -12.56 -1.20
N SER A 87 9.74 -12.30 -2.48
CA SER A 87 10.74 -12.41 -3.54
C SER A 87 10.91 -11.03 -4.16
N ASP A 88 12.10 -10.44 -3.97
CA ASP A 88 12.44 -9.06 -4.33
C ASP A 88 11.51 -8.03 -3.67
N LEU A 89 10.38 -7.73 -4.30
CA LEU A 89 9.34 -6.81 -3.83
C LEU A 89 7.93 -7.40 -3.97
N VAL A 90 7.83 -8.61 -4.53
CA VAL A 90 6.58 -9.31 -4.73
C VAL A 90 6.38 -10.25 -3.55
N MET A 91 5.34 -9.96 -2.76
CA MET A 91 4.88 -10.86 -1.72
C MET A 91 3.94 -11.89 -2.33
N SER A 92 4.21 -13.16 -2.05
CA SER A 92 3.36 -14.28 -2.44
C SER A 92 2.91 -15.03 -1.20
N CYS A 93 1.62 -15.28 -1.08
CA CYS A 93 1.04 -16.02 0.03
C CYS A 93 0.17 -17.17 -0.49
N ASP A 94 0.10 -18.25 0.29
CA ASP A 94 -0.89 -19.30 0.09
C ASP A 94 -2.22 -18.82 0.67
N CYS A 95 -3.04 -18.25 -0.21
CA CYS A 95 -4.39 -17.77 0.07
C CYS A 95 -5.39 -18.62 -0.72
N PRO A 96 -6.69 -18.60 -0.37
CA PRO A 96 -7.72 -19.38 -1.08
C PRO A 96 -7.75 -19.21 -2.61
N GLY A 97 -7.28 -18.07 -3.13
CA GLY A 97 -7.22 -17.77 -4.56
C GLY A 97 -5.82 -17.80 -5.21
N PHE A 98 -4.75 -18.15 -4.47
CA PHE A 98 -3.34 -17.92 -4.82
C PHE A 98 -3.05 -16.49 -5.29
N ALA A 99 -2.43 -15.71 -4.41
CA ALA A 99 -2.32 -14.28 -4.64
C ALA A 99 -0.88 -13.78 -4.47
N PHE A 100 -0.50 -12.91 -5.40
CA PHE A 100 0.74 -12.15 -5.37
C PHE A 100 0.40 -10.66 -5.34
N ILE A 101 1.23 -9.87 -4.68
CA ILE A 101 1.10 -8.43 -4.62
C ILE A 101 2.47 -7.77 -4.58
N THR A 102 2.63 -6.67 -5.30
CA THR A 102 3.85 -5.88 -5.25
C THR A 102 3.77 -4.95 -4.04
N LEU A 103 4.68 -5.08 -3.08
CA LEU A 103 4.63 -4.31 -1.84
C LEU A 103 4.79 -2.79 -2.08
N ASP A 104 5.48 -2.38 -3.14
CA ASP A 104 5.58 -0.96 -3.55
C ASP A 104 4.24 -0.32 -3.93
N GLU A 105 3.20 -1.11 -4.19
CA GLU A 105 1.86 -0.59 -4.47
C GLU A 105 1.10 -0.24 -3.19
N CYS A 106 1.46 -0.87 -2.07
CA CYS A 106 0.75 -0.72 -0.81
C CYS A 106 1.59 -0.06 0.29
N VAL A 107 2.92 -0.16 0.20
CA VAL A 107 3.85 0.24 1.24
C VAL A 107 4.73 1.38 0.75
N THR A 108 4.83 2.38 1.59
CA THR A 108 5.52 3.65 1.37
C THR A 108 6.57 3.85 2.46
N ASN A 109 7.56 4.69 2.17
CA ASN A 109 8.49 5.16 3.20
C ASN A 109 8.20 6.63 3.51
N ASP A 110 7.77 6.90 4.74
CA ASP A 110 7.58 8.25 5.27
C ASP A 110 8.72 8.58 6.24
N PHE A 111 9.74 9.28 5.73
CA PHE A 111 10.91 9.73 6.51
C PHE A 111 11.61 8.62 7.32
N GLY A 112 11.70 7.43 6.75
CA GLY A 112 12.35 6.26 7.35
C GLY A 112 11.37 5.35 8.08
N LEU A 113 10.08 5.69 8.15
CA LEU A 113 9.01 4.84 8.69
C LEU A 113 8.24 4.18 7.55
N LEU A 114 8.11 2.86 7.60
CA LEU A 114 7.27 2.12 6.68
C LEU A 114 5.79 2.37 7.01
N THR A 115 5.01 2.78 6.01
CA THR A 115 3.57 3.00 6.14
C THR A 115 2.81 2.39 4.98
N CYS A 116 1.50 2.23 5.14
CA CYS A 116 0.54 2.34 4.04
C CYS A 116 -0.01 3.79 4.01
#